data_AF-A0A925B4K2-F1
#
_entry.id   AF-A0A925B4K2-F1
#
_cell.length_a   1.000
_cell.length_b   1.000
_cell.length_c   1.000
_cell.angle_alpha   90.00
_cell.angle_beta   90.00
_cell.angle_gamma   90.00
#
_symmetry.space_group_name_H-M   'P 1'
#
loop_
_entity.id
_entity.type
_entity.pdbx_description
1 polymer ?
#
loop_
_entity_poly.entity_id
_entity_poly.type
_entity_poly.pdbx_seq_one_letter_code
_entity_poly.pdbx_strand_id
1 'polypeptide(L)'
;DVVKKTVSWLNVNLLPKIKWSDTKKDVAPEILTWFIVQTVKQKQIEPSPLLRRYFEKFEKTGGEKFAQFALESWIAADTQPFPADEAETKAKNDLASAKGYWQYWQNQGFTEDSYFQQQFNQYLKKPKGSAIKEKGVLAIASAGGSAAIVPSIERYIREFHGHRLKQSIALVEVLGEVGDTNAIQVLLSIANRFRTKGIQEEAKRQVDLTAERNNWTLDELADRTIPTLGFDDKGAMKLDYGSRQFTAKLDKDFNFVLFDAQNKKIKSLPIAKKDDDADLVKDAKTTFTNAKKSLKQILTLQKERLYEAMSGQRSWKFADWQTFLNGHPILRRYCQTLIWQLVDGENSVTFRPLDDGTLTDFDDNEVVIDDEKLIKLAHQQTVSPEIAESWNAHLSDYEVSPIFPQFGREMPELSDEELEATEIKGFEGFMIETFKLRGKATAMGFTRGQAEDAGWFYYYKKNFPNLELDAFVEFTGNGLPEESRNVALVALSFAKTNAQNSGYLNAQNGLKIKDVPPVVLCEVWNDMKTIAQSGTGFDADWKKKSEY
;
A
#
# COMPACT_ATOMS: atom_id res chain seq x y z
N ASP A 1 -33.82 24.97 -14.63
CA ASP A 1 -34.32 23.65 -14.18
C ASP A 1 -33.37 22.48 -14.39
N VAL A 2 -32.72 22.34 -15.56
CA VAL A 2 -31.77 21.22 -15.82
C VAL A 2 -30.59 21.19 -14.83
N VAL A 3 -29.97 22.33 -14.54
CA VAL A 3 -28.87 22.44 -13.56
C VAL A 3 -29.32 22.00 -12.16
N LYS A 4 -30.47 22.51 -11.68
CA LYS A 4 -31.00 22.18 -10.34
C LYS A 4 -31.29 20.69 -10.17
N LYS A 5 -31.67 19.97 -11.23
CA LYS A 5 -31.96 18.53 -11.18
C LYS A 5 -30.70 17.66 -11.25
N THR A 6 -29.68 18.07 -12.00
CA THR A 6 -28.43 17.30 -12.18
C THR A 6 -27.52 17.34 -10.95
N VAL A 7 -27.55 18.43 -10.18
CA VAL A 7 -26.67 18.63 -9.01
C VAL A 7 -27.45 18.87 -7.71
N SER A 8 -28.69 18.35 -7.60
CA SER A 8 -29.54 18.57 -6.42
C SER A 8 -28.95 18.08 -5.10
N TRP A 9 -28.00 17.14 -5.17
CA TRP A 9 -27.26 16.59 -4.04
C TRP A 9 -26.06 17.46 -3.62
N LEU A 10 -25.65 18.42 -4.45
CA LEU A 10 -24.49 19.26 -4.21
C LEU A 10 -24.89 20.62 -3.63
N ASN A 11 -24.22 21.04 -2.56
CA ASN A 11 -24.39 22.38 -2.03
C ASN A 11 -23.47 23.38 -2.76
N VAL A 12 -24.00 23.98 -3.84
CA VAL A 12 -23.27 24.96 -4.68
C VAL A 12 -22.82 26.22 -3.92
N ASN A 13 -23.43 26.53 -2.77
CA ASN A 13 -23.02 27.67 -1.94
C ASN A 13 -21.70 27.45 -1.20
N LEU A 14 -21.24 26.19 -1.13
CA LEU A 14 -19.97 25.81 -0.52
C LEU A 14 -18.83 25.67 -1.54
N LEU A 15 -19.05 26.08 -2.79
CA LEU A 15 -18.00 26.09 -3.81
C LEU A 15 -16.80 26.92 -3.34
N PRO A 16 -15.57 26.41 -3.52
CA PRO A 16 -14.39 27.16 -3.14
C PRO A 16 -14.23 28.40 -4.03
N LYS A 17 -13.76 29.50 -3.43
CA LYS A 17 -13.30 30.66 -4.18
C LYS A 17 -11.93 30.33 -4.79
N ILE A 18 -11.85 30.40 -6.12
CA ILE A 18 -10.62 30.14 -6.86
C ILE A 18 -10.30 31.35 -7.75
N LYS A 19 -9.04 31.54 -8.09
CA LYS A 19 -8.58 32.64 -8.96
C LYS A 19 -8.02 32.09 -10.27
N TRP A 20 -8.06 32.91 -11.31
CA TRP A 20 -7.30 32.66 -12.53
C TRP A 20 -5.81 32.84 -12.28
N SER A 21 -4.97 31.98 -12.85
CA SER A 21 -3.52 31.97 -12.62
C SER A 21 -2.83 33.23 -13.18
N ASP A 22 -3.33 33.76 -14.30
CA ASP A 22 -2.78 34.90 -15.03
C ASP A 22 -3.23 36.25 -14.46
N THR A 23 -4.53 36.45 -14.27
CA THR A 23 -5.13 37.74 -13.89
C THR A 23 -5.30 37.89 -12.37
N LYS A 24 -5.18 36.80 -11.62
CA LYS A 24 -5.46 36.71 -10.17
C LYS A 24 -6.88 37.14 -9.78
N LYS A 25 -7.78 37.30 -10.75
CA LYS A 25 -9.20 37.60 -10.53
C LYS A 25 -9.96 36.34 -10.13
N ASP A 26 -11.03 36.51 -9.37
CA ASP A 26 -11.91 35.41 -8.98
C ASP A 26 -12.56 34.75 -10.21
N VAL A 27 -12.62 33.42 -10.19
CA VAL A 27 -13.40 32.63 -11.15
C VAL A 27 -14.87 32.67 -10.72
N ALA A 28 -15.75 32.99 -11.66
CA ALA A 28 -17.18 33.05 -11.40
C ALA A 28 -17.73 31.66 -10.98
N PRO A 29 -18.50 31.54 -9.87
CA PRO A 29 -19.04 30.26 -9.40
C PRO A 29 -19.90 29.50 -10.43
N GLU A 30 -20.50 30.22 -11.38
CA GLU A 30 -21.28 29.67 -12.49
C GLU A 30 -20.41 28.80 -13.41
N ILE A 31 -19.13 29.15 -13.59
CA ILE A 31 -18.18 28.38 -14.38
C ILE A 31 -17.92 27.02 -13.70
N LEU A 32 -17.68 27.03 -12.39
CA LEU A 32 -17.47 25.81 -11.60
C LEU A 32 -18.71 24.91 -11.61
N THR A 33 -19.88 25.51 -11.42
CA THR A 33 -21.17 24.80 -11.49
C THR A 33 -21.39 24.19 -12.87
N TRP A 34 -21.02 24.90 -13.93
CA TRP A 34 -21.13 24.37 -15.30
C TRP A 34 -20.23 23.16 -15.51
N PHE A 35 -18.98 23.18 -15.03
CA PHE A 35 -18.11 22.00 -15.11
C PHE A 35 -18.72 20.79 -14.42
N ILE A 36 -19.25 20.95 -13.20
CA ILE A 36 -19.90 19.86 -12.47
C ILE A 36 -21.07 19.29 -13.29
N VAL A 37 -21.94 20.14 -13.84
CA VAL A 37 -23.08 19.68 -14.64
C VAL A 37 -22.62 18.95 -15.90
N GLN A 38 -21.60 19.46 -16.58
CA GLN A 38 -21.08 18.83 -17.80
C GLN A 38 -20.47 17.46 -17.50
N THR A 39 -19.63 17.35 -16.48
CA THR A 39 -18.96 16.09 -16.15
C THR A 39 -19.96 15.03 -15.70
N VAL A 40 -20.96 15.38 -14.88
CA VAL A 40 -22.07 14.46 -14.51
C VAL A 40 -22.81 13.96 -15.76
N LYS A 41 -23.04 14.81 -16.76
CA LYS A 41 -23.67 14.40 -18.03
C LYS A 41 -22.80 13.48 -18.87
N GLN A 42 -21.48 13.70 -18.87
CA GLN A 42 -20.51 12.88 -19.59
C GLN A 42 -20.33 11.48 -18.96
N LYS A 43 -20.52 11.36 -17.64
CA LYS A 43 -20.43 10.09 -16.89
C LYS A 43 -19.06 9.38 -17.00
N GLN A 44 -18.03 10.12 -17.38
CA GLN A 44 -16.64 9.66 -17.45
C GLN A 44 -15.86 10.24 -16.28
N ILE A 45 -14.91 9.45 -15.76
CA ILE A 45 -13.99 9.89 -14.70
C ILE A 45 -12.74 10.48 -15.33
N GLU A 46 -12.32 9.98 -16.51
CA GLU A 46 -11.30 10.62 -17.31
C GLU A 46 -11.69 12.09 -17.62
N PRO A 47 -10.85 13.07 -17.25
CA PRO A 47 -11.15 14.47 -17.49
C PRO A 47 -10.97 14.83 -18.97
N SER A 48 -12.01 15.43 -19.54
CA SER A 48 -11.99 15.92 -20.93
C SER A 48 -10.82 16.89 -21.18
N PRO A 49 -10.30 16.98 -22.43
CA PRO A 49 -9.22 17.91 -22.77
C PRO A 49 -9.53 19.37 -22.41
N LEU A 50 -10.80 19.77 -22.52
CA LEU A 50 -11.25 21.10 -22.12
C LEU A 50 -11.12 21.32 -20.61
N LEU A 51 -11.56 20.35 -19.81
CA LEU A 51 -11.47 20.43 -18.35
C LEU A 51 -10.01 20.55 -17.88
N ARG A 52 -9.11 19.72 -18.44
CA ARG A 52 -7.66 19.79 -18.14
C ARG A 52 -7.09 21.20 -18.43
N ARG A 53 -7.40 21.77 -19.60
CA ARG A 53 -6.97 23.14 -19.96
C ARG A 53 -7.49 24.23 -19.04
N TYR A 54 -8.68 24.07 -18.45
CA TYR A 54 -9.19 25.03 -17.48
C TYR A 54 -8.48 24.91 -16.12
N PHE A 55 -8.17 23.69 -15.70
CA PHE A 55 -7.38 23.46 -14.49
C PHE A 55 -5.97 24.08 -14.59
N GLU A 56 -5.33 24.04 -15.77
CA GLU A 56 -4.06 24.75 -16.04
C GLU A 56 -4.18 26.28 -15.90
N LYS A 57 -5.39 26.83 -16.09
CA LYS A 57 -5.68 28.26 -15.98
C LYS A 57 -6.10 28.68 -14.57
N PHE A 58 -6.38 27.75 -13.67
CA PHE A 58 -6.66 28.07 -12.27
C PHE A 58 -5.34 28.29 -11.52
N GLU A 59 -5.38 29.16 -10.51
CA GLU A 59 -4.37 29.15 -9.46
C GLU A 59 -4.32 27.73 -8.85
N LYS A 60 -3.13 27.14 -8.78
CA LYS A 60 -2.91 25.73 -8.40
C LYS A 60 -3.69 25.34 -7.13
N THR A 61 -3.49 26.06 -6.04
CA THR A 61 -4.17 25.81 -4.75
C THR A 61 -5.69 25.94 -4.87
N GLY A 62 -6.18 26.84 -5.72
CA GLY A 62 -7.61 26.98 -5.99
C GLY A 62 -8.16 25.77 -6.75
N GLY A 63 -7.48 25.33 -7.80
CA GLY A 63 -7.82 24.12 -8.55
C GLY A 63 -7.87 22.88 -7.64
N GLU A 64 -6.85 22.68 -6.81
CA GLU A 64 -6.79 21.56 -5.86
C GLU A 64 -7.97 21.59 -4.86
N LYS A 65 -8.34 22.77 -4.34
CA LYS A 65 -9.53 22.92 -3.49
C LYS A 65 -10.83 22.55 -4.22
N PHE A 66 -10.95 22.89 -5.50
CA PHE A 66 -12.12 22.52 -6.30
C PHE A 66 -12.20 21.02 -6.57
N ALA A 67 -11.06 20.38 -6.89
CA ALA A 67 -10.95 18.94 -7.01
C ALA A 67 -11.32 18.21 -5.71
N GLN A 68 -10.79 18.67 -4.58
CA GLN A 68 -11.12 18.13 -3.26
C GLN A 68 -12.61 18.29 -2.93
N PHE A 69 -13.19 19.48 -3.17
CA PHE A 69 -14.60 19.73 -2.96
C PHE A 69 -15.49 18.77 -3.77
N ALA A 70 -15.16 18.54 -5.04
CA ALA A 70 -15.91 17.63 -5.90
C ALA A 70 -15.88 16.19 -5.40
N LEU A 71 -14.71 15.69 -5.00
CA LEU A 71 -14.55 14.36 -4.41
C LEU A 71 -15.33 14.21 -3.10
N GLU A 72 -15.12 15.14 -2.16
CA GLU A 72 -15.73 15.06 -0.83
C GLU A 72 -17.26 15.17 -0.90
N SER A 73 -17.77 16.00 -1.81
CA SER A 73 -19.21 16.10 -2.04
C SER A 73 -19.78 14.81 -2.61
N TRP A 74 -19.08 14.17 -3.57
CA TRP A 74 -19.52 12.90 -4.14
C TRP A 74 -19.51 11.78 -3.10
N ILE A 75 -18.44 11.70 -2.28
CA ILE A 75 -18.36 10.76 -1.15
C ILE A 75 -19.53 11.00 -0.19
N ALA A 76 -19.75 12.24 0.25
CA ALA A 76 -20.83 12.57 1.17
C ALA A 76 -22.21 12.16 0.63
N ALA A 77 -22.46 12.40 -0.66
CA ALA A 77 -23.70 11.98 -1.30
C ALA A 77 -23.84 10.45 -1.39
N ASP A 78 -22.76 9.73 -1.67
CA ASP A 78 -22.78 8.26 -1.74
C ASP A 78 -22.91 7.60 -0.36
N THR A 79 -22.34 8.22 0.67
CA THR A 79 -22.31 7.71 2.05
C THR A 79 -23.41 8.26 2.94
N GLN A 80 -24.36 9.04 2.41
CA GLN A 80 -25.45 9.63 3.19
C GLN A 80 -26.28 8.54 3.91
N PRO A 81 -26.33 8.53 5.26
CA PRO A 81 -27.06 7.51 6.02
C PRO A 81 -28.58 7.70 5.95
N PHE A 82 -29.33 6.73 6.47
CA PHE A 82 -30.77 6.88 6.68
C PHE A 82 -31.06 7.99 7.72
N PRO A 83 -32.07 8.85 7.49
CA PRO A 83 -32.64 9.69 8.53
C PRO A 83 -33.10 8.87 9.75
N ALA A 84 -33.05 9.44 10.95
CA ALA A 84 -33.30 8.71 12.19
C ALA A 84 -34.72 8.11 12.24
N ASP A 85 -35.72 8.84 11.78
CA ASP A 85 -37.11 8.37 11.67
C ASP A 85 -37.28 7.20 10.70
N GLU A 86 -36.62 7.25 9.54
CA GLU A 86 -36.61 6.15 8.57
C GLU A 86 -35.83 4.93 9.12
N ALA A 87 -34.69 5.16 9.78
CA ALA A 87 -33.87 4.12 10.40
C ALA A 87 -34.64 3.40 11.52
N GLU A 88 -35.39 4.14 12.34
CA GLU A 88 -36.23 3.61 13.42
C GLU A 88 -37.32 2.71 12.84
N THR A 89 -37.99 3.18 11.79
CA THR A 89 -39.03 2.43 11.09
C THR A 89 -38.48 1.12 10.52
N LYS A 90 -37.30 1.16 9.89
CA LYS A 90 -36.65 -0.04 9.35
C LYS A 90 -36.22 -1.03 10.42
N ALA A 91 -35.61 -0.56 11.51
CA ALA A 91 -35.22 -1.41 12.62
C ALA A 91 -36.41 -2.09 13.30
N LYS A 92 -37.56 -1.39 13.43
CA LYS A 92 -38.82 -1.99 13.89
C LYS A 92 -39.31 -3.11 12.97
N ASN A 93 -39.25 -2.89 11.65
CA ASN A 93 -39.65 -3.90 10.67
C ASN A 93 -38.73 -5.13 10.67
N ASP A 94 -37.42 -4.94 10.83
CA ASP A 94 -36.45 -6.04 10.95
C ASP A 94 -36.67 -6.84 12.23
N LEU A 95 -36.92 -6.17 13.36
CA LEU A 95 -37.32 -6.84 14.61
C LEU A 95 -38.61 -7.65 14.42
N ALA A 96 -39.65 -7.06 13.80
CA ALA A 96 -40.90 -7.75 13.54
C ALA A 96 -40.70 -8.99 12.65
N SER A 97 -39.82 -8.91 11.65
CA SER A 97 -39.47 -10.03 10.77
C SER A 97 -38.68 -11.11 11.50
N ALA A 98 -37.77 -10.72 12.40
CA ALA A 98 -36.97 -11.64 13.19
C ALA A 98 -37.80 -12.48 14.19
N LYS A 99 -39.01 -12.04 14.56
CA LYS A 99 -39.88 -12.79 15.49
C LYS A 99 -40.21 -14.21 15.01
N GLY A 100 -40.23 -14.46 13.70
CA GLY A 100 -40.45 -15.79 13.13
C GLY A 100 -39.39 -16.84 13.48
N TYR A 101 -38.17 -16.41 13.84
CA TYR A 101 -37.07 -17.28 14.26
C TYR A 101 -36.37 -16.75 15.52
N TRP A 102 -37.12 -16.11 16.43
CA TRP A 102 -36.57 -15.42 17.60
C TRP A 102 -35.71 -16.31 18.50
N GLN A 103 -36.05 -17.61 18.57
CA GLN A 103 -35.28 -18.61 19.31
C GLN A 103 -33.79 -18.66 18.89
N TYR A 104 -33.48 -18.47 17.61
CA TYR A 104 -32.10 -18.40 17.12
C TYR A 104 -31.35 -17.21 17.71
N TRP A 105 -31.95 -16.02 17.67
CA TRP A 105 -31.35 -14.79 18.19
C TRP A 105 -31.24 -14.78 19.72
N GLN A 106 -32.21 -15.39 20.42
CA GLN A 106 -32.13 -15.62 21.86
C GLN A 106 -30.95 -16.53 22.22
N ASN A 107 -30.72 -17.60 21.46
CA ASN A 107 -29.57 -18.49 21.65
C ASN A 107 -28.23 -17.76 21.38
N GLN A 108 -28.24 -16.69 20.60
CA GLN A 108 -27.10 -15.77 20.38
C GLN A 108 -27.00 -14.66 21.44
N GLY A 109 -27.87 -14.66 22.47
CA GLY A 109 -27.84 -13.72 23.59
C GLY A 109 -28.57 -12.39 23.38
N PHE A 110 -29.35 -12.24 22.29
CA PHE A 110 -30.08 -11.00 22.01
C PHE A 110 -31.41 -10.89 22.79
N THR A 111 -31.67 -9.69 23.34
CA THR A 111 -33.01 -9.21 23.72
C THR A 111 -33.65 -8.42 22.58
N GLU A 112 -34.99 -8.24 22.58
CA GLU A 112 -35.67 -7.44 21.54
C GLU A 112 -35.10 -6.02 21.46
N ASP A 113 -34.84 -5.40 22.63
CA ASP A 113 -34.24 -4.07 22.71
C ASP A 113 -32.81 -4.05 22.15
N SER A 114 -31.95 -5.02 22.52
CA SER A 114 -30.57 -5.07 22.03
C SER A 114 -30.51 -5.32 20.52
N TYR A 115 -31.40 -6.15 19.98
CA TYR A 115 -31.50 -6.41 18.55
C TYR A 115 -31.99 -5.16 17.81
N PHE A 116 -33.05 -4.52 18.30
CA PHE A 116 -33.55 -3.28 17.74
C PHE A 116 -32.46 -2.20 17.73
N GLN A 117 -31.76 -1.99 18.85
CA GLN A 117 -30.68 -1.01 18.93
C GLN A 117 -29.53 -1.35 17.98
N GLN A 118 -29.18 -2.63 17.81
CA GLN A 118 -28.18 -3.04 16.84
C GLN A 118 -28.60 -2.68 15.41
N GLN A 119 -29.83 -3.00 15.00
CA GLN A 119 -30.32 -2.69 13.66
C GLN A 119 -30.50 -1.20 13.43
N PHE A 120 -31.01 -0.47 14.43
CA PHE A 120 -31.15 0.98 14.38
C PHE A 120 -29.79 1.65 14.16
N ASN A 121 -28.79 1.26 14.96
CA ASN A 121 -27.42 1.75 14.81
C ASN A 121 -26.78 1.33 13.47
N GLN A 122 -27.16 0.18 12.92
CA GLN A 122 -26.73 -0.25 11.59
C GLN A 122 -27.30 0.70 10.51
N TYR A 123 -28.60 1.01 10.54
CA TYR A 123 -29.22 1.92 9.56
C TYR A 123 -28.73 3.36 9.67
N LEU A 124 -28.39 3.84 10.86
CA LEU A 124 -27.76 5.16 11.05
C LEU A 124 -26.36 5.28 10.41
N LYS A 125 -25.71 4.15 10.12
CA LYS A 125 -24.38 4.11 9.47
C LYS A 125 -24.46 3.65 8.02
N LYS A 126 -25.47 2.86 7.67
CA LYS A 126 -25.66 2.29 6.34
C LYS A 126 -26.05 3.39 5.37
N PRO A 127 -25.32 3.56 4.25
CA PRO A 127 -25.72 4.61 3.33
C PRO A 127 -27.03 4.24 2.61
N LYS A 128 -27.95 5.20 2.59
CA LYS A 128 -29.31 5.08 2.05
C LYS A 128 -29.33 4.92 0.53
N GLY A 129 -28.37 5.55 -0.14
CA GLY A 129 -28.33 5.64 -1.60
C GLY A 129 -26.97 5.32 -2.20
N SER A 130 -26.80 5.74 -3.45
CA SER A 130 -25.56 5.63 -4.20
C SER A 130 -25.44 6.81 -5.17
N ALA A 131 -24.26 7.43 -5.23
CA ALA A 131 -23.93 8.51 -6.15
C ALA A 131 -23.24 8.01 -7.43
N ILE A 132 -23.24 6.69 -7.67
CA ILE A 132 -22.52 6.10 -8.81
C ILE A 132 -23.04 6.58 -10.17
N LYS A 133 -24.31 6.99 -10.25
CA LYS A 133 -24.91 7.55 -11.48
C LYS A 133 -24.33 8.93 -11.81
N GLU A 134 -23.81 9.61 -10.81
CA GLU A 134 -23.21 10.93 -10.84
C GLU A 134 -21.68 10.87 -10.82
N LYS A 135 -21.07 9.68 -11.00
CA LYS A 135 -19.62 9.46 -10.96
C LYS A 135 -18.81 10.38 -11.87
N GLY A 136 -19.42 10.94 -12.91
CA GLY A 136 -18.77 11.89 -13.81
C GLY A 136 -18.20 13.11 -13.08
N VAL A 137 -18.79 13.52 -11.94
CA VAL A 137 -18.22 14.61 -11.12
C VAL A 137 -16.78 14.36 -10.68
N LEU A 138 -16.38 13.08 -10.55
CA LEU A 138 -15.02 12.67 -10.18
C LEU A 138 -13.98 13.03 -11.26
N ALA A 139 -14.38 13.39 -12.48
CA ALA A 139 -13.48 13.98 -13.46
C ALA A 139 -12.87 15.31 -13.00
N ILE A 140 -13.58 16.05 -12.14
CA ILE A 140 -13.03 17.29 -11.54
C ILE A 140 -11.94 16.93 -10.54
N ALA A 141 -12.14 15.89 -9.73
CA ALA A 141 -11.11 15.36 -8.84
C ALA A 141 -9.91 14.82 -9.61
N SER A 142 -10.15 14.17 -10.75
CA SER A 142 -9.11 13.64 -11.64
C SER A 142 -8.29 14.74 -12.33
N ALA A 143 -8.93 15.87 -12.69
CA ALA A 143 -8.28 16.96 -13.41
C ALA A 143 -7.34 17.83 -12.55
N GLY A 144 -7.58 17.93 -11.24
CA GLY A 144 -6.77 18.78 -10.37
C GLY A 144 -6.57 18.25 -8.96
N GLY A 145 -6.79 16.96 -8.74
CA GLY A 145 -6.46 16.31 -7.49
C GLY A 145 -4.94 16.38 -7.24
N SER A 146 -4.58 16.44 -5.96
CA SER A 146 -3.19 16.35 -5.50
C SER A 146 -3.09 15.24 -4.44
N ALA A 147 -1.91 15.07 -3.84
CA ALA A 147 -1.73 14.20 -2.68
C ALA A 147 -2.81 14.37 -1.58
N ALA A 148 -3.44 15.55 -1.47
CA ALA A 148 -4.46 15.85 -0.47
C ALA A 148 -5.74 15.01 -0.58
N ILE A 149 -6.11 14.53 -1.78
CA ILE A 149 -7.36 13.77 -1.97
C ILE A 149 -7.18 12.26 -1.71
N VAL A 150 -5.94 11.77 -1.76
CA VAL A 150 -5.60 10.34 -1.64
C VAL A 150 -6.10 9.71 -0.34
N PRO A 151 -5.95 10.33 0.86
CA PRO A 151 -6.42 9.72 2.11
C PRO A 151 -7.93 9.50 2.18
N SER A 152 -8.72 10.39 1.57
CA SER A 152 -10.18 10.26 1.52
C SER A 152 -10.60 9.08 0.64
N ILE A 153 -9.90 8.87 -0.48
CA ILE A 153 -10.11 7.73 -1.37
C ILE A 153 -9.74 6.41 -0.67
N GLU A 154 -8.55 6.33 -0.07
CA GLU A 154 -8.12 5.15 0.68
C GLU A 154 -9.11 4.77 1.78
N ARG A 155 -9.57 5.75 2.57
CA ARG A 155 -10.53 5.51 3.65
C ARG A 155 -11.81 4.91 3.11
N TYR A 156 -12.35 5.49 2.03
CA TYR A 156 -13.56 5.00 1.39
C TYR A 156 -13.39 3.55 0.90
N ILE A 157 -12.31 3.25 0.17
CA ILE A 157 -12.04 1.91 -0.34
C ILE A 157 -11.91 0.92 0.82
N ARG A 158 -11.15 1.26 1.87
CA ARG A 158 -10.95 0.39 3.05
C ARG A 158 -12.27 0.10 3.77
N GLU A 159 -13.16 1.08 3.88
CA GLU A 159 -14.46 0.93 4.54
C GLU A 159 -15.47 0.13 3.68
N PHE A 160 -15.53 0.41 2.38
CA PHE A 160 -16.64 -0.06 1.53
C PHE A 160 -16.28 -1.10 0.44
N HIS A 161 -15.03 -1.56 0.35
CA HIS A 161 -14.59 -2.55 -0.66
C HIS A 161 -15.42 -3.84 -0.72
N GLY A 162 -16.14 -4.22 0.34
CA GLY A 162 -17.00 -5.41 0.38
C GLY A 162 -18.45 -5.19 -0.10
N HIS A 163 -18.92 -3.94 -0.16
CA HIS A 163 -20.34 -3.63 -0.41
C HIS A 163 -20.58 -2.52 -1.44
N ARG A 164 -19.56 -1.75 -1.83
CA ARG A 164 -19.64 -0.67 -2.83
C ARG A 164 -18.54 -0.80 -3.89
N LEU A 165 -18.52 -1.96 -4.54
CA LEU A 165 -17.49 -2.32 -5.52
C LEU A 165 -17.37 -1.28 -6.65
N LYS A 166 -18.49 -0.89 -7.28
CA LYS A 166 -18.48 0.06 -8.41
C LYS A 166 -17.95 1.44 -8.04
N GLN A 167 -18.27 1.93 -6.84
CA GLN A 167 -17.75 3.17 -6.30
C GLN A 167 -16.27 3.09 -5.97
N SER A 168 -15.84 1.97 -5.38
CA SER A 168 -14.43 1.76 -5.06
C SER A 168 -13.58 1.72 -6.33
N ILE A 169 -14.03 1.02 -7.37
CA ILE A 169 -13.42 1.02 -8.71
C ILE A 169 -13.36 2.44 -9.30
N ALA A 170 -14.46 3.21 -9.20
CA ALA A 170 -14.48 4.60 -9.66
C ALA A 170 -13.42 5.48 -8.96
N LEU A 171 -13.20 5.29 -7.66
CA LEU A 171 -12.17 6.04 -6.94
C LEU A 171 -10.74 5.54 -7.24
N VAL A 172 -10.56 4.26 -7.57
CA VAL A 172 -9.28 3.75 -8.09
C VAL A 172 -8.95 4.41 -9.44
N GLU A 173 -9.94 4.57 -10.32
CA GLU A 173 -9.78 5.28 -11.59
C GLU A 173 -9.35 6.75 -11.37
N VAL A 174 -9.90 7.43 -10.35
CA VAL A 174 -9.46 8.79 -9.96
C VAL A 174 -7.98 8.81 -9.58
N LEU A 175 -7.51 7.84 -8.78
CA LEU A 175 -6.09 7.78 -8.40
C LEU A 175 -5.17 7.66 -9.63
N GLY A 176 -5.59 6.89 -10.64
CA GLY A 176 -4.83 6.70 -11.88
C GLY A 176 -4.76 7.96 -12.73
N GLU A 177 -5.86 8.71 -12.81
CA GLU A 177 -5.91 9.95 -13.59
C GLU A 177 -5.15 11.12 -12.95
N VAL A 178 -5.10 11.18 -11.62
CA VAL A 178 -4.40 12.24 -10.87
C VAL A 178 -2.88 12.18 -11.13
N GLY A 179 -2.31 10.97 -11.22
CA GLY A 179 -0.89 10.77 -11.53
C GLY A 179 0.11 11.32 -10.49
N ASP A 180 -0.36 11.72 -9.30
CA ASP A 180 0.50 12.12 -8.17
C ASP A 180 1.24 10.91 -7.61
N THR A 181 2.48 11.10 -7.15
CA THR A 181 3.31 10.02 -6.59
C THR A 181 2.62 9.26 -5.46
N ASN A 182 1.87 9.95 -4.59
CA ASN A 182 1.13 9.29 -3.50
C ASN A 182 -0.03 8.46 -4.04
N ALA A 183 -0.73 8.95 -5.07
CA ALA A 183 -1.80 8.20 -5.72
C ALA A 183 -1.25 6.93 -6.38
N ILE A 184 -0.11 7.03 -7.07
CA ILE A 184 0.58 5.90 -7.69
C ILE A 184 1.02 4.87 -6.63
N GLN A 185 1.59 5.29 -5.50
CA GLN A 185 1.96 4.36 -4.43
C GLN A 185 0.75 3.64 -3.82
N VAL A 186 -0.39 4.32 -3.70
CA VAL A 186 -1.65 3.67 -3.26
C VAL A 186 -2.13 2.68 -4.30
N LEU A 187 -2.09 3.02 -5.58
CA LEU A 187 -2.44 2.09 -6.66
C LEU A 187 -1.56 0.85 -6.65
N LEU A 188 -0.24 1.02 -6.51
CA LEU A 188 0.73 -0.09 -6.40
C LEU A 188 0.41 -0.99 -5.20
N SER A 189 0.11 -0.40 -4.04
CA SER A 189 -0.30 -1.16 -2.85
C SER A 189 -1.58 -1.95 -3.08
N ILE A 190 -2.59 -1.33 -3.71
CA ILE A 190 -3.87 -1.98 -4.02
C ILE A 190 -3.68 -3.10 -5.05
N ALA A 191 -2.93 -2.83 -6.13
CA ALA A 191 -2.66 -3.78 -7.21
C ALA A 191 -1.95 -5.05 -6.69
N ASN A 192 -1.06 -4.92 -5.72
CA ASN A 192 -0.29 -6.05 -5.21
C ASN A 192 -1.13 -6.98 -4.32
N ARG A 193 -1.81 -6.45 -3.28
CA ARG A 193 -2.36 -7.31 -2.19
C ARG A 193 -3.79 -7.01 -1.76
N PHE A 194 -4.55 -6.20 -2.50
CA PHE A 194 -5.90 -5.88 -2.07
C PHE A 194 -6.87 -7.05 -2.20
N ARG A 195 -7.61 -7.35 -1.13
CA ARG A 195 -8.47 -8.55 -1.02
C ARG A 195 -9.62 -8.64 -2.02
N THR A 196 -10.12 -7.50 -2.50
CA THR A 196 -11.26 -7.47 -3.44
C THR A 196 -10.74 -7.49 -4.88
N LYS A 197 -10.89 -8.63 -5.56
CA LYS A 197 -10.38 -8.87 -6.92
C LYS A 197 -10.69 -7.75 -7.92
N GLY A 198 -11.94 -7.30 -8.01
CA GLY A 198 -12.31 -6.24 -8.97
C GLY A 198 -11.66 -4.87 -8.68
N ILE A 199 -11.32 -4.58 -7.42
CA ILE A 199 -10.59 -3.35 -7.05
C ILE A 199 -9.11 -3.52 -7.37
N GLN A 200 -8.56 -4.70 -7.09
CA GLN A 200 -7.18 -5.06 -7.42
C GLN A 200 -6.93 -5.02 -8.95
N GLU A 201 -7.84 -5.58 -9.75
CA GLU A 201 -7.75 -5.59 -11.22
C GLU A 201 -7.77 -4.18 -11.81
N GLU A 202 -8.67 -3.31 -11.33
CA GLU A 202 -8.68 -1.92 -11.79
C GLU A 202 -7.39 -1.20 -11.38
N ALA A 203 -6.89 -1.43 -10.16
CA ALA A 203 -5.63 -0.81 -9.73
C ALA A 203 -4.46 -1.27 -10.61
N LYS A 204 -4.36 -2.58 -10.91
CA LYS A 204 -3.36 -3.12 -11.86
C LYS A 204 -3.45 -2.41 -13.20
N ARG A 205 -4.65 -2.31 -13.79
CA ARG A 205 -4.88 -1.59 -15.05
C ARG A 205 -4.37 -0.14 -15.00
N GLN A 206 -4.63 0.59 -13.92
CA GLN A 206 -4.18 1.98 -13.78
C GLN A 206 -2.66 2.11 -13.64
N VAL A 207 -2.03 1.18 -12.90
CA VAL A 207 -0.57 1.13 -12.78
C VAL A 207 0.06 0.80 -14.13
N ASP A 208 -0.46 -0.21 -14.85
CA ASP A 208 0.01 -0.60 -16.19
C ASP A 208 -0.08 0.57 -17.17
N LEU A 209 -1.22 1.26 -17.23
CA LEU A 209 -1.40 2.45 -18.07
C LEU A 209 -0.39 3.56 -17.73
N THR A 210 -0.10 3.75 -16.44
CA THR A 210 0.87 4.76 -16.00
C THR A 210 2.29 4.36 -16.37
N ALA A 211 2.64 3.09 -16.20
CA ALA A 211 3.93 2.53 -16.55
C ALA A 211 4.18 2.62 -18.07
N GLU A 212 3.20 2.20 -18.88
CA GLU A 212 3.23 2.27 -20.36
C GLU A 212 3.40 3.70 -20.86
N ARG A 213 2.64 4.67 -20.31
CA ARG A 213 2.75 6.10 -20.68
C ARG A 213 4.15 6.66 -20.44
N ASN A 214 4.88 6.14 -19.47
CA ASN A 214 6.23 6.59 -19.12
C ASN A 214 7.35 5.67 -19.65
N ASN A 215 6.99 4.56 -20.32
CA ASN A 215 7.92 3.51 -20.76
C ASN A 215 8.77 2.96 -19.59
N TRP A 216 8.11 2.68 -18.47
CA TRP A 216 8.71 2.09 -17.27
C TRP A 216 8.13 0.70 -17.02
N THR A 217 8.93 -0.17 -16.42
CA THR A 217 8.42 -1.37 -15.75
C THR A 217 7.62 -0.99 -14.50
N LEU A 218 6.82 -1.92 -13.97
CA LEU A 218 6.10 -1.72 -12.70
C LEU A 218 7.06 -1.43 -11.53
N ASP A 219 8.20 -2.12 -11.55
CA ASP A 219 9.26 -2.00 -10.55
C ASP A 219 9.94 -0.62 -10.61
N GLU A 220 10.22 -0.12 -11.82
CA GLU A 220 10.71 1.25 -12.02
C GLU A 220 9.68 2.31 -11.66
N LEU A 221 8.42 2.14 -12.07
CA LEU A 221 7.35 3.07 -11.70
C LEU A 221 7.26 3.20 -10.19
N ALA A 222 7.36 2.08 -9.48
CA ALA A 222 7.26 2.05 -8.04
C ALA A 222 8.47 2.68 -7.33
N ASP A 223 9.67 2.65 -7.91
CA ASP A 223 10.86 3.34 -7.38
C ASP A 223 10.87 4.84 -7.72
N ARG A 224 10.52 5.19 -8.96
CA ARG A 224 10.54 6.57 -9.47
C ARG A 224 9.43 7.45 -8.87
N THR A 225 8.42 6.84 -8.25
CA THR A 225 7.27 7.54 -7.67
C THR A 225 7.22 7.48 -6.14
N ILE A 226 8.33 7.16 -5.48
CA ILE A 226 8.41 7.26 -4.02
C ILE A 226 8.27 8.74 -3.62
N PRO A 227 7.29 9.10 -2.76
CA PRO A 227 7.09 10.50 -2.40
C PRO A 227 8.22 11.04 -1.54
N THR A 228 8.76 12.21 -1.91
CA THR A 228 9.77 12.91 -1.12
C THR A 228 9.19 13.63 0.10
N LEU A 229 7.85 13.68 0.23
CA LEU A 229 7.13 14.41 1.28
C LEU A 229 7.44 15.91 1.36
N GLY A 230 8.01 16.50 0.31
CA GLY A 230 8.44 17.89 0.30
C GLY A 230 9.86 18.12 0.82
N PHE A 231 10.64 17.05 1.03
CA PHE A 231 12.09 17.15 1.18
C PHE A 231 12.76 17.38 -0.18
N ASP A 232 13.73 18.29 -0.21
CA ASP A 232 14.66 18.47 -1.33
C ASP A 232 15.77 17.40 -1.32
N ASP A 233 16.64 17.39 -2.34
CA ASP A 233 17.73 16.43 -2.48
C ASP A 233 18.74 16.46 -1.32
N LYS A 234 18.80 17.59 -0.59
CA LYS A 234 19.63 17.74 0.62
C LYS A 234 18.94 17.18 1.87
N GLY A 235 17.74 16.64 1.76
CA GLY A 235 16.94 16.12 2.86
C GLY A 235 16.32 17.23 3.72
N ALA A 236 16.08 18.41 3.14
CA ALA A 236 15.50 19.56 3.83
C ALA A 236 14.12 19.91 3.26
N MET A 237 13.15 20.12 4.15
CA MET A 237 11.80 20.59 3.82
C MET A 237 11.65 22.03 4.27
N LYS A 238 11.38 22.93 3.32
CA LYS A 238 11.16 24.36 3.59
C LYS A 238 9.70 24.61 3.95
N LEU A 239 9.48 25.37 5.02
CA LEU A 239 8.18 25.70 5.57
C LEU A 239 8.08 27.22 5.65
N ASP A 240 7.40 27.80 4.67
CA ASP A 240 7.38 29.25 4.43
C ASP A 240 6.21 29.93 5.17
N TYR A 241 6.50 31.03 5.87
CA TYR A 241 5.51 31.90 6.50
C TYR A 241 5.50 33.30 5.83
N GLY A 242 6.21 33.49 4.72
CA GLY A 242 6.40 34.77 4.04
C GLY A 242 7.63 35.50 4.59
N SER A 243 7.45 36.29 5.65
CA SER A 243 8.53 37.11 6.24
C SER A 243 9.62 36.29 6.97
N ARG A 244 9.36 35.00 7.23
CA ARG A 244 10.31 34.07 7.85
C ARG A 244 10.09 32.67 7.32
N GLN A 245 11.16 31.88 7.32
CA GLN A 245 11.16 30.50 6.85
C GLN A 245 11.71 29.57 7.91
N PHE A 246 11.19 28.35 7.92
CA PHE A 246 11.64 27.27 8.79
C PHE A 246 12.08 26.09 7.93
N THR A 247 12.99 25.28 8.46
CA THR A 247 13.45 24.06 7.78
C THR A 247 13.18 22.85 8.66
N ALA A 248 12.57 21.81 8.11
CA ALA A 248 12.49 20.49 8.73
C ALA A 248 13.51 19.54 8.07
N LYS A 249 14.20 18.72 8.87
CA LYS A 249 15.09 17.63 8.42
C LYS A 249 14.75 16.35 9.18
N LEU A 250 15.14 15.20 8.65
CA LEU A 250 15.07 13.92 9.37
C LEU A 250 16.41 13.62 10.05
N ASP A 251 16.38 13.24 11.33
CA ASP A 251 17.55 12.66 12.00
C ASP A 251 17.75 11.18 11.60
N LYS A 252 18.74 10.52 12.22
CA LYS A 252 19.09 9.11 11.94
C LYS A 252 17.96 8.13 12.24
N ASP A 253 17.06 8.50 13.16
CA ASP A 253 15.92 7.69 13.59
C ASP A 253 14.63 8.10 12.86
N PHE A 254 14.74 8.86 11.76
CA PHE A 254 13.62 9.39 10.98
C PHE A 254 12.69 10.34 11.75
N ASN A 255 13.16 10.98 12.82
CA ASN A 255 12.39 12.02 13.51
C ASN A 255 12.57 13.38 12.84
N PHE A 256 11.48 14.15 12.79
CA PHE A 256 11.53 15.53 12.30
C PHE A 256 12.22 16.46 13.29
N VAL A 257 13.28 17.12 12.82
CA VAL A 257 13.99 18.19 13.53
C VAL A 257 13.75 19.51 12.81
N LEU A 258 13.28 20.52 13.55
CA LEU A 258 12.97 21.84 13.01
C LEU A 258 14.07 22.85 13.31
N PHE A 259 14.31 23.76 12.37
CA PHE A 259 15.25 24.85 12.46
C PHE A 259 14.59 26.17 12.04
N ASP A 260 14.95 27.27 12.71
CA ASP A 260 14.58 28.62 12.30
C ASP A 260 15.49 29.16 11.17
N ALA A 261 15.23 30.40 10.74
CA ALA A 261 16.00 31.07 9.69
C ALA A 261 17.48 31.29 10.04
N GLN A 262 17.84 31.21 11.33
CA GLN A 262 19.22 31.29 11.82
C GLN A 262 19.84 29.90 12.02
N ASN A 263 19.19 28.84 11.52
CA ASN A 263 19.58 27.44 11.67
C ASN A 263 19.65 26.98 13.13
N LYS A 264 18.90 27.62 14.03
CA LYS A 264 18.78 27.19 15.43
C LYS A 264 17.65 26.19 15.56
N LYS A 265 17.92 25.06 16.23
CA LYS A 265 16.93 24.01 16.49
C LYS A 265 15.77 24.55 17.33
N ILE A 266 14.54 24.29 16.88
CA ILE A 266 13.29 24.67 17.57
C ILE A 266 12.43 23.43 17.85
N LYS A 267 11.60 23.49 18.89
CA LYS A 267 10.78 22.34 19.33
C LYS A 267 9.51 22.14 18.49
N SER A 268 8.96 23.21 17.94
CA SER A 268 7.72 23.19 17.17
C SER A 268 7.67 24.36 16.20
N LEU A 269 6.79 24.27 15.20
CA LEU A 269 6.50 25.39 14.32
C LEU A 269 5.91 26.55 15.11
N PRO A 270 6.43 27.79 14.97
CA PRO A 270 5.93 28.93 15.72
C PRO A 270 4.48 29.31 15.38
N ILE A 271 3.85 30.03 16.31
CA ILE A 271 2.55 30.67 16.11
C ILE A 271 2.70 31.78 15.05
N ALA A 272 1.67 31.96 14.22
CA ALA A 272 1.60 33.02 13.22
C ALA A 272 1.71 34.41 13.87
N LYS A 273 2.44 35.32 13.24
CA LYS A 273 2.56 36.74 13.60
C LYS A 273 1.78 37.59 12.62
N LYS A 274 1.59 38.87 12.95
CA LYS A 274 0.85 39.83 12.12
C LYS A 274 1.45 40.03 10.72
N ASP A 275 2.78 39.91 10.62
CA ASP A 275 3.53 40.09 9.35
C ASP A 275 3.81 38.76 8.64
N ASP A 276 3.26 37.64 9.13
CA ASP A 276 3.29 36.37 8.40
C ASP A 276 2.13 36.34 7.40
N ASP A 277 2.33 35.67 6.27
CA ASP A 277 1.26 35.39 5.32
C ASP A 277 0.37 34.25 5.85
N ALA A 278 -0.91 34.55 6.09
CA ALA A 278 -1.83 33.61 6.73
C ALA A 278 -2.05 32.32 5.91
N ASP A 279 -2.03 32.41 4.57
CA ASP A 279 -2.21 31.26 3.70
C ASP A 279 -0.94 30.40 3.70
N LEU A 280 0.25 31.01 3.59
CA LEU A 280 1.53 30.28 3.68
C LEU A 280 1.71 29.58 5.04
N VAL A 281 1.33 30.23 6.15
CA VAL A 281 1.37 29.58 7.47
C VAL A 281 0.47 28.35 7.51
N LYS A 282 -0.74 28.45 6.96
CA LYS A 282 -1.70 27.35 6.93
C LYS A 282 -1.17 26.20 6.06
N ASP A 283 -0.61 26.52 4.91
CA ASP A 283 -0.03 25.55 3.99
C ASP A 283 1.18 24.86 4.61
N ALA A 284 2.13 25.60 5.18
CA ALA A 284 3.30 25.05 5.87
C ALA A 284 2.91 24.09 7.02
N LYS A 285 1.95 24.47 7.86
CA LYS A 285 1.45 23.60 8.93
C LYS A 285 0.79 22.33 8.41
N THR A 286 0.05 22.45 7.30
CA THR A 286 -0.66 21.34 6.67
C THR A 286 0.34 20.37 6.03
N THR A 287 1.29 20.87 5.25
CA THR A 287 2.41 20.11 4.67
C THR A 287 3.18 19.35 5.75
N PHE A 288 3.60 20.02 6.81
CA PHE A 288 4.35 19.37 7.89
C PHE A 288 3.53 18.29 8.62
N THR A 289 2.23 18.53 8.81
CA THR A 289 1.35 17.54 9.46
C THR A 289 1.12 16.33 8.57
N ASN A 290 0.93 16.53 7.26
CA ASN A 290 0.75 15.45 6.30
C ASN A 290 2.03 14.64 6.14
N ALA A 291 3.19 15.29 6.03
CA ALA A 291 4.49 14.63 5.98
C ALA A 291 4.71 13.69 7.18
N LYS A 292 4.37 14.12 8.40
CA LYS A 292 4.46 13.25 9.59
C LYS A 292 3.59 12.00 9.50
N LYS A 293 2.36 12.14 8.99
CA LYS A 293 1.43 11.02 8.84
C LYS A 293 1.91 10.04 7.78
N SER A 294 2.34 10.55 6.63
CA SER A 294 2.74 9.75 5.49
C SER A 294 4.12 9.10 5.64
N LEU A 295 5.06 9.71 6.39
CA LEU A 295 6.41 9.17 6.55
C LEU A 295 6.41 7.73 7.06
N LYS A 296 5.63 7.43 8.11
CA LYS A 296 5.57 6.07 8.67
C LYS A 296 5.07 5.05 7.63
N GLN A 297 4.08 5.43 6.83
CA GLN A 297 3.53 4.55 5.80
C GLN A 297 4.55 4.28 4.69
N ILE A 298 5.26 5.31 4.24
CA ILE A 298 6.33 5.18 3.24
C ILE A 298 7.44 4.28 3.78
N LEU A 299 7.91 4.51 5.01
CA LEU A 299 8.96 3.71 5.64
C LEU A 299 8.56 2.23 5.75
N THR A 300 7.35 1.93 6.21
CA THR A 300 6.83 0.55 6.25
C THR A 300 6.78 -0.07 4.85
N LEU A 301 6.19 0.63 3.87
CA LEU A 301 6.04 0.12 2.51
C LEU A 301 7.39 -0.13 1.83
N GLN A 302 8.34 0.82 1.93
CA GLN A 302 9.64 0.67 1.26
C GLN A 302 10.52 -0.38 1.95
N LYS A 303 10.38 -0.59 3.27
CA LYS A 303 11.03 -1.71 3.96
C LYS A 303 10.52 -3.06 3.42
N GLU A 304 9.21 -3.21 3.29
CA GLU A 304 8.60 -4.43 2.73
C GLU A 304 9.04 -4.66 1.28
N ARG A 305 9.05 -3.61 0.45
CA ARG A 305 9.48 -3.70 -0.95
C ARG A 305 10.95 -4.05 -1.11
N LEU A 306 11.84 -3.48 -0.30
CA LEU A 306 13.26 -3.83 -0.34
C LEU A 306 13.51 -5.27 0.12
N TYR A 307 12.78 -5.75 1.14
CA TYR A 307 12.84 -7.15 1.54
C TYR A 307 12.35 -8.08 0.42
N GLU A 308 11.21 -7.78 -0.20
CA GLU A 308 10.69 -8.54 -1.34
C GLU A 308 11.63 -8.54 -2.54
N ALA A 309 12.28 -7.41 -2.79
CA ALA A 309 13.27 -7.27 -3.85
C ALA A 309 14.53 -8.13 -3.57
N MET A 310 14.96 -8.23 -2.31
CA MET A 310 16.02 -9.17 -1.90
C MET A 310 15.58 -10.62 -2.11
N SER A 311 14.42 -11.01 -1.55
CA SER A 311 13.94 -12.39 -1.64
C SER A 311 13.70 -12.83 -3.09
N GLY A 312 13.17 -11.94 -3.92
CA GLY A 312 12.94 -12.14 -5.35
C GLY A 312 14.16 -11.86 -6.23
N GLN A 313 15.33 -11.58 -5.64
CA GLN A 313 16.59 -11.28 -6.34
C GLN A 313 16.45 -10.23 -7.46
N ARG A 314 15.63 -9.21 -7.22
CA ARG A 314 15.49 -8.05 -8.12
C ARG A 314 16.85 -7.39 -8.32
N SER A 315 17.12 -6.98 -9.55
CA SER A 315 18.29 -6.18 -9.88
C SER A 315 17.90 -4.78 -10.36
N TRP A 316 18.82 -3.84 -10.19
CA TRP A 316 18.73 -2.47 -10.66
C TRP A 316 19.95 -2.15 -11.48
N LYS A 317 19.77 -1.35 -12.53
CA LYS A 317 20.88 -0.59 -13.10
C LYS A 317 21.41 0.38 -12.05
N PHE A 318 22.73 0.45 -11.89
CA PHE A 318 23.38 1.23 -10.83
C PHE A 318 22.96 2.71 -10.90
N ALA A 319 22.92 3.30 -12.10
CA ALA A 319 22.47 4.69 -12.28
C ALA A 319 21.03 4.94 -11.78
N ASP A 320 20.12 4.00 -12.01
CA ASP A 320 18.72 4.12 -11.56
C ASP A 320 18.62 3.95 -10.04
N TRP A 321 19.36 3.00 -9.46
CA TRP A 321 19.46 2.86 -8.01
C TRP A 321 20.03 4.12 -7.36
N GLN A 322 21.09 4.68 -7.93
CA GLN A 322 21.72 5.89 -7.42
C GLN A 322 20.77 7.08 -7.49
N THR A 323 19.97 7.19 -8.55
CA THR A 323 19.03 8.30 -8.75
C THR A 323 17.79 8.17 -7.86
N PHE A 324 17.13 7.01 -7.88
CA PHE A 324 15.78 6.86 -7.32
C PHE A 324 15.74 6.24 -5.92
N LEU A 325 16.81 5.58 -5.48
CA LEU A 325 16.89 4.96 -4.16
C LEU A 325 17.94 5.67 -3.28
N ASN A 326 19.21 5.63 -3.66
CA ASN A 326 20.30 6.22 -2.87
C ASN A 326 20.33 7.77 -2.94
N GLY A 327 19.79 8.37 -4.00
CA GLY A 327 19.60 9.82 -4.14
C GLY A 327 18.33 10.33 -3.45
N HIS A 328 17.40 9.44 -3.11
CA HIS A 328 16.10 9.84 -2.54
C HIS A 328 16.28 10.38 -1.12
N PRO A 329 15.70 11.55 -0.77
CA PRO A 329 15.98 12.23 0.50
C PRO A 329 15.56 11.47 1.76
N ILE A 330 14.63 10.51 1.61
CA ILE A 330 14.19 9.62 2.69
C ILE A 330 14.82 8.23 2.54
N LEU A 331 14.84 7.68 1.33
CA LEU A 331 15.10 6.25 1.13
C LEU A 331 16.60 5.92 1.12
N ARG A 332 17.46 6.90 0.82
CA ARG A 332 18.92 6.76 0.94
C ARG A 332 19.35 6.18 2.27
N ARG A 333 18.67 6.56 3.36
CA ARG A 333 18.95 6.06 4.71
C ARG A 333 18.71 4.55 4.83
N TYR A 334 17.73 3.99 4.13
CA TYR A 334 17.55 2.54 4.08
C TYR A 334 18.66 1.88 3.25
N CYS A 335 19.02 2.46 2.11
CA CYS A 335 20.14 1.97 1.29
C CYS A 335 21.44 1.89 2.08
N GLN A 336 21.72 2.88 2.95
CA GLN A 336 22.90 2.95 3.83
C GLN A 336 22.94 1.89 4.94
N THR A 337 21.79 1.31 5.29
CA THR A 337 21.70 0.22 6.29
C THR A 337 21.74 -1.17 5.66
N LEU A 338 21.85 -1.26 4.34
CA LEU A 338 21.79 -2.51 3.60
C LEU A 338 23.08 -2.73 2.81
N ILE A 339 23.41 -4.00 2.62
CA ILE A 339 24.53 -4.45 1.81
C ILE A 339 24.03 -4.77 0.40
N TRP A 340 24.73 -4.20 -0.58
CA TRP A 340 24.46 -4.35 -2.00
C TRP A 340 25.55 -5.18 -2.64
N GLN A 341 25.23 -5.78 -3.78
CA GLN A 341 26.10 -6.69 -4.50
C GLN A 341 26.01 -6.43 -5.99
N LEU A 342 27.15 -6.39 -6.67
CA LEU A 342 27.21 -6.39 -8.13
C LEU A 342 26.72 -7.73 -8.69
N VAL A 343 25.89 -7.65 -9.73
CA VAL A 343 25.50 -8.81 -10.54
C VAL A 343 26.61 -9.07 -11.55
N ASP A 344 27.74 -9.62 -11.08
CA ASP A 344 28.91 -9.89 -11.91
C ASP A 344 29.56 -11.23 -11.54
N GLY A 345 29.22 -12.29 -12.30
CA GLY A 345 29.93 -13.58 -12.32
C GLY A 345 30.42 -14.14 -10.97
N GLU A 346 31.55 -14.83 -11.00
CA GLU A 346 32.15 -15.53 -9.84
C GLU A 346 32.74 -14.59 -8.77
N ASN A 347 32.87 -13.28 -9.05
CA ASN A 347 33.46 -12.30 -8.12
C ASN A 347 32.42 -11.24 -7.73
N SER A 348 31.63 -11.53 -6.71
CA SER A 348 30.62 -10.61 -6.21
C SER A 348 31.23 -9.49 -5.36
N VAL A 349 31.58 -8.38 -6.01
CA VAL A 349 31.85 -7.13 -5.30
C VAL A 349 30.61 -6.76 -4.49
N THR A 350 30.80 -6.59 -3.18
CA THR A 350 29.75 -6.16 -2.24
C THR A 350 30.09 -4.80 -1.68
N PHE A 351 29.08 -4.00 -1.34
CA PHE A 351 29.28 -2.63 -0.91
C PHE A 351 28.12 -2.08 -0.07
N ARG A 352 28.39 -0.98 0.63
CA ARG A 352 27.41 -0.18 1.38
C ARG A 352 27.59 1.32 1.05
N PRO A 353 26.51 2.08 0.80
CA PRO A 353 26.63 3.54 0.66
C PRO A 353 26.84 4.22 2.01
N LEU A 354 27.63 5.30 2.01
CA LEU A 354 27.95 6.14 3.16
C LEU A 354 27.11 7.44 3.17
N ASP A 355 27.28 8.25 4.23
CA ASP A 355 26.53 9.50 4.44
C ASP A 355 26.89 10.62 3.46
N ASP A 356 28.10 10.60 2.92
CA ASP A 356 28.57 11.53 1.89
C ASP A 356 28.23 11.08 0.47
N GLY A 357 27.63 9.91 0.31
CA GLY A 357 27.22 9.32 -0.97
C GLY A 357 28.28 8.44 -1.63
N THR A 358 29.48 8.32 -1.05
CA THR A 358 30.50 7.34 -1.49
C THR A 358 30.08 5.91 -1.14
N LEU A 359 30.73 4.93 -1.75
CA LEU A 359 30.50 3.51 -1.46
C LEU A 359 31.74 2.90 -0.83
N THR A 360 31.54 2.00 0.13
CA THR A 360 32.61 1.25 0.81
C THR A 360 32.40 -0.25 0.64
N ASP A 361 33.49 -1.01 0.62
CA ASP A 361 33.47 -2.45 0.90
C ASP A 361 33.57 -2.71 2.43
N PHE A 362 33.70 -3.98 2.83
CA PHE A 362 33.79 -4.37 4.24
C PHE A 362 35.17 -4.09 4.87
N ASP A 363 36.19 -3.79 4.07
CA ASP A 363 37.56 -3.44 4.48
C ASP A 363 37.79 -1.90 4.49
N ASP A 364 36.71 -1.12 4.39
CA ASP A 364 36.72 0.34 4.29
C ASP A 364 37.42 0.92 3.05
N ASN A 365 37.54 0.13 1.97
CA ASN A 365 38.03 0.63 0.69
C ASN A 365 36.90 1.25 -0.13
N GLU A 366 37.24 2.31 -0.87
CA GLU A 366 36.31 2.96 -1.80
C GLU A 366 35.92 2.00 -2.94
N VAL A 367 34.62 1.88 -3.19
CA VAL A 367 34.06 1.10 -4.29
C VAL A 367 33.50 2.03 -5.36
N VAL A 368 33.89 1.81 -6.61
CA VAL A 368 33.36 2.55 -7.77
C VAL A 368 32.64 1.57 -8.68
N ILE A 369 31.39 1.90 -9.03
CA ILE A 369 30.53 1.07 -9.88
C ILE A 369 30.17 1.85 -11.13
N ASP A 370 30.28 1.20 -12.28
CA ASP A 370 29.86 1.75 -13.56
C ASP A 370 28.32 1.85 -13.63
N ASP A 371 27.84 2.97 -14.17
CA ASP A 371 26.41 3.32 -14.25
C ASP A 371 25.53 2.26 -14.95
N GLU A 372 26.09 1.47 -15.87
CA GLU A 372 25.39 0.43 -16.62
C GLU A 372 25.39 -0.93 -15.92
N LYS A 373 26.18 -1.10 -14.85
CA LYS A 373 26.23 -2.36 -14.11
C LYS A 373 24.93 -2.61 -13.36
N LEU A 374 24.55 -3.88 -13.27
CA LEU A 374 23.42 -4.32 -12.47
C LEU A 374 23.89 -4.61 -11.04
N ILE A 375 23.10 -4.17 -10.07
CA ILE A 375 23.29 -4.48 -8.65
C ILE A 375 22.02 -5.11 -8.08
N LYS A 376 22.14 -5.83 -6.98
CA LYS A 376 21.04 -6.36 -6.19
C LYS A 376 21.35 -6.25 -4.71
N LEU A 377 20.35 -6.53 -3.86
CA LEU A 377 20.61 -6.69 -2.43
C LEU A 377 21.40 -7.99 -2.19
N ALA A 378 22.44 -7.91 -1.37
CA ALA A 378 23.19 -9.08 -0.95
C ALA A 378 22.33 -9.97 -0.04
N HIS A 379 22.60 -11.26 -0.07
CA HIS A 379 21.93 -12.25 0.76
C HIS A 379 22.92 -13.34 1.18
N GLN A 380 22.71 -13.99 2.32
CA GLN A 380 23.54 -15.10 2.81
C GLN A 380 23.83 -16.19 1.75
N GLN A 381 22.88 -16.40 0.84
CA GLN A 381 22.95 -17.42 -0.22
C GLN A 381 23.62 -16.91 -1.51
N THR A 382 24.02 -15.64 -1.58
CA THR A 382 24.67 -15.03 -2.75
C THR A 382 26.09 -14.55 -2.49
N VAL A 383 26.58 -14.72 -1.26
CA VAL A 383 27.94 -14.39 -0.82
C VAL A 383 28.50 -15.55 0.00
N SER A 384 29.83 -15.60 0.16
CA SER A 384 30.44 -16.61 1.03
C SER A 384 30.14 -16.33 2.51
N PRO A 385 30.22 -17.35 3.40
CA PRO A 385 30.07 -17.15 4.84
C PRO A 385 31.03 -16.09 5.40
N GLU A 386 32.28 -16.04 4.90
CA GLU A 386 33.31 -15.09 5.34
C GLU A 386 32.95 -13.65 4.98
N ILE A 387 32.39 -13.43 3.78
CA ILE A 387 31.90 -12.10 3.37
C ILE A 387 30.71 -11.68 4.24
N ALA A 388 29.79 -12.61 4.53
CA ALA A 388 28.64 -12.32 5.39
C ALA A 388 29.07 -11.96 6.83
N GLU A 389 30.06 -12.67 7.38
CA GLU A 389 30.64 -12.38 8.70
C GLU A 389 31.34 -11.02 8.72
N SER A 390 32.14 -10.71 7.69
CA SER A 390 32.83 -9.43 7.55
C SER A 390 31.86 -8.25 7.52
N TRP A 391 30.75 -8.38 6.79
CA TRP A 391 29.70 -7.35 6.78
C TRP A 391 28.97 -7.21 8.11
N ASN A 392 28.70 -8.32 8.82
CA ASN A 392 28.11 -8.25 10.15
C ASN A 392 29.02 -7.51 11.14
N ALA A 393 30.34 -7.75 11.07
CA ALA A 393 31.34 -7.03 11.85
C ALA A 393 31.35 -5.54 11.48
N HIS A 394 31.45 -5.21 10.19
CA HIS A 394 31.41 -3.83 9.68
C HIS A 394 30.18 -3.06 10.18
N LEU A 395 28.97 -3.62 9.99
CA LEU A 395 27.74 -2.98 10.43
C LEU A 395 27.71 -2.77 11.95
N SER A 396 28.25 -3.71 12.74
CA SER A 396 28.37 -3.58 14.18
C SER A 396 29.35 -2.46 14.58
N ASP A 397 30.53 -2.40 13.96
CA ASP A 397 31.57 -1.41 14.27
C ASP A 397 31.10 0.03 13.99
N TYR A 398 30.28 0.21 12.96
CA TYR A 398 29.69 1.50 12.60
C TYR A 398 28.33 1.78 13.26
N GLU A 399 27.87 0.93 14.20
CA GLU A 399 26.57 1.02 14.87
C GLU A 399 25.37 1.09 13.90
N VAL A 400 25.49 0.46 12.74
CA VAL A 400 24.46 0.44 11.70
C VAL A 400 23.55 -0.75 11.92
N SER A 401 22.27 -0.49 12.18
CA SER A 401 21.24 -1.53 12.28
C SER A 401 20.52 -1.70 10.94
N PRO A 402 20.64 -2.87 10.27
CA PRO A 402 19.88 -3.15 9.05
C PRO A 402 18.38 -3.07 9.27
N ILE A 403 17.65 -2.57 8.28
CA ILE A 403 16.18 -2.52 8.34
C ILE A 403 15.53 -3.91 8.32
N PHE A 404 16.23 -4.94 7.83
CA PHE A 404 15.88 -6.36 7.91
C PHE A 404 17.17 -7.21 7.82
N PRO A 405 17.17 -8.45 8.31
CA PRO A 405 18.35 -9.32 8.21
C PRO A 405 18.62 -9.75 6.76
N GLN A 406 19.87 -9.59 6.32
CA GLN A 406 20.38 -10.12 5.02
C GLN A 406 21.25 -11.38 5.21
N PHE A 407 21.82 -11.53 6.42
CA PHE A 407 22.73 -12.60 6.81
C PHE A 407 22.23 -13.31 8.06
N GLY A 408 22.67 -14.55 8.27
CA GLY A 408 22.34 -15.35 9.46
C GLY A 408 21.02 -16.12 9.39
N ARG A 409 20.36 -16.16 8.23
CA ARG A 409 19.22 -17.06 8.00
C ARG A 409 19.69 -18.42 7.50
N GLU A 410 19.24 -19.46 8.19
CA GLU A 410 19.62 -20.85 7.91
C GLU A 410 18.83 -21.41 6.74
N MET A 411 19.50 -22.23 5.92
CA MET A 411 18.82 -23.09 4.95
C MET A 411 18.17 -24.29 5.66
N PRO A 412 17.08 -24.85 5.10
CA PRO A 412 16.59 -26.15 5.55
C PRO A 412 17.64 -27.24 5.31
N GLU A 413 17.80 -28.13 6.28
CA GLU A 413 18.49 -29.40 6.06
C GLU A 413 17.51 -30.37 5.39
N LEU A 414 17.71 -30.61 4.09
CA LEU A 414 16.85 -31.47 3.27
C LEU A 414 17.62 -32.68 2.78
N SER A 415 16.97 -33.85 2.80
CA SER A 415 17.49 -35.07 2.18
C SER A 415 17.45 -35.01 0.65
N ASP A 416 18.22 -35.88 -0.02
CA ASP A 416 18.17 -36.01 -1.49
C ASP A 416 16.76 -36.32 -2.01
N GLU A 417 15.97 -37.08 -1.25
CA GLU A 417 14.57 -37.38 -1.59
C GLU A 417 13.69 -36.12 -1.53
N GLU A 418 13.84 -35.30 -0.48
CA GLU A 418 13.11 -34.04 -0.35
C GLU A 418 13.53 -33.00 -1.41
N LEU A 419 14.80 -33.00 -1.80
CA LEU A 419 15.29 -32.15 -2.88
C LEU A 419 14.69 -32.52 -4.25
N GLU A 420 14.42 -33.80 -4.48
CA GLU A 420 13.75 -34.29 -5.70
C GLU A 420 12.22 -34.20 -5.64
N ALA A 421 11.64 -33.99 -4.46
CA ALA A 421 10.20 -33.81 -4.25
C ALA A 421 9.72 -32.40 -4.68
N THR A 422 8.40 -32.22 -4.76
CA THR A 422 7.75 -30.94 -5.07
C THR A 422 7.17 -30.22 -3.85
N GLU A 423 7.26 -30.85 -2.69
CA GLU A 423 6.68 -30.40 -1.43
C GLU A 423 7.65 -30.67 -0.28
N ILE A 424 7.74 -29.73 0.65
CA ILE A 424 8.45 -29.90 1.93
C ILE A 424 7.40 -30.09 3.02
N LYS A 425 7.45 -31.23 3.71
CA LYS A 425 6.49 -31.63 4.76
C LYS A 425 7.03 -31.52 6.18
N GLY A 426 8.18 -30.87 6.37
CA GLY A 426 8.82 -30.72 7.69
C GLY A 426 7.99 -30.01 8.77
N PHE A 427 6.86 -29.37 8.39
CA PHE A 427 5.92 -28.74 9.31
C PHE A 427 4.53 -29.39 9.32
N GLU A 428 4.36 -30.54 8.67
CA GLU A 428 3.08 -31.26 8.63
C GLU A 428 2.60 -31.56 10.06
N GLY A 429 1.36 -31.18 10.36
CA GLY A 429 0.76 -31.39 11.67
C GLY A 429 1.11 -30.34 12.73
N PHE A 430 1.86 -29.28 12.38
CA PHE A 430 2.00 -28.13 13.26
C PHE A 430 0.70 -27.34 13.33
N MET A 431 0.13 -27.25 14.53
CA MET A 431 -1.18 -26.67 14.78
C MET A 431 -1.10 -25.16 14.99
N ILE A 432 -2.03 -24.41 14.40
CA ILE A 432 -2.15 -22.95 14.54
C ILE A 432 -3.62 -22.52 14.43
N GLU A 433 -3.99 -21.44 15.12
CA GLU A 433 -5.32 -20.82 14.97
C GLU A 433 -5.39 -20.00 13.67
N THR A 434 -6.51 -20.05 12.96
CA THR A 434 -6.67 -19.50 11.60
C THR A 434 -6.43 -18.00 11.49
N PHE A 435 -6.88 -17.17 12.43
CA PHE A 435 -6.63 -15.72 12.41
C PHE A 435 -5.17 -15.38 12.73
N LYS A 436 -4.50 -16.17 13.57
CA LYS A 436 -3.05 -16.08 13.82
C LYS A 436 -2.25 -16.45 12.58
N LEU A 437 -2.62 -17.54 11.90
CA LEU A 437 -2.04 -17.94 10.61
C LEU A 437 -2.20 -16.81 9.58
N ARG A 438 -3.42 -16.29 9.40
CA ARG A 438 -3.68 -15.16 8.50
C ARG A 438 -2.80 -13.97 8.82
N GLY A 439 -2.73 -13.58 10.10
CA GLY A 439 -1.95 -12.43 10.55
C GLY A 439 -0.46 -12.57 10.24
N LYS A 440 0.13 -13.75 10.48
CA LYS A 440 1.54 -14.01 10.18
C LYS A 440 1.82 -14.11 8.69
N ALA A 441 1.02 -14.89 7.96
CA ALA A 441 1.16 -15.06 6.52
C ALA A 441 1.05 -13.70 5.78
N THR A 442 0.04 -12.89 6.13
CA THR A 442 -0.15 -11.56 5.53
C THR A 442 1.02 -10.61 5.83
N ALA A 443 1.55 -10.63 7.06
CA ALA A 443 2.71 -9.81 7.45
C ALA A 443 4.00 -10.21 6.72
N MET A 444 4.10 -11.44 6.22
CA MET A 444 5.22 -11.94 5.41
C MET A 444 4.97 -11.82 3.90
N GLY A 445 3.87 -11.19 3.51
CA GLY A 445 3.53 -10.92 2.12
C GLY A 445 2.79 -12.05 1.39
N PHE A 446 2.33 -13.06 2.11
CA PHE A 446 1.41 -14.05 1.54
C PHE A 446 -0.01 -13.49 1.46
N THR A 447 -0.74 -13.93 0.45
CA THR A 447 -2.14 -13.60 0.21
C THR A 447 -2.98 -14.87 0.27
N ARG A 448 -4.25 -14.73 0.66
CA ARG A 448 -5.17 -15.86 0.75
C ARG A 448 -5.38 -16.48 -0.63
N GLY A 449 -5.34 -17.81 -0.70
CA GLY A 449 -5.73 -18.56 -1.89
C GLY A 449 -7.17 -18.35 -2.33
N GLN A 450 -7.50 -18.78 -3.55
CA GLN A 450 -8.88 -18.78 -4.01
C GLN A 450 -9.71 -19.76 -3.19
N ALA A 451 -11.00 -19.45 -3.03
CA ALA A 451 -11.93 -20.40 -2.47
C ALA A 451 -12.32 -21.42 -3.55
N GLU A 452 -12.32 -22.68 -3.18
CA GLU A 452 -12.77 -23.82 -3.95
C GLU A 452 -14.27 -24.08 -3.72
N ASP A 453 -14.71 -25.27 -4.11
CA ASP A 453 -16.04 -25.79 -3.85
C ASP A 453 -16.38 -25.72 -2.35
N ALA A 454 -17.66 -25.49 -2.05
CA ALA A 454 -18.16 -25.20 -0.70
C ALA A 454 -17.58 -23.95 -0.01
N GLY A 455 -16.78 -23.12 -0.70
CA GLY A 455 -16.31 -21.84 -0.18
C GLY A 455 -15.11 -21.95 0.76
N TRP A 456 -14.33 -23.02 0.66
CA TRP A 456 -13.12 -23.26 1.46
C TRP A 456 -11.84 -22.87 0.71
N PHE A 457 -10.80 -22.46 1.41
CA PHE A 457 -9.46 -22.26 0.84
C PHE A 457 -8.41 -22.99 1.68
N TYR A 458 -7.36 -23.50 1.03
CA TYR A 458 -6.40 -24.43 1.64
C TYR A 458 -4.95 -23.95 1.64
N TYR A 459 -4.68 -22.77 1.08
CA TYR A 459 -3.32 -22.25 1.03
C TYR A 459 -3.24 -20.72 1.14
N TYR A 460 -2.06 -20.27 1.52
CA TYR A 460 -1.59 -18.91 1.37
C TYR A 460 -0.50 -18.85 0.30
N LYS A 461 -0.54 -17.85 -0.57
CA LYS A 461 0.35 -17.72 -1.72
C LYS A 461 1.19 -16.45 -1.66
N LYS A 462 2.49 -16.56 -1.90
CA LYS A 462 3.42 -15.44 -2.09
C LYS A 462 3.99 -15.49 -3.50
N ASN A 463 3.92 -14.38 -4.22
CA ASN A 463 4.37 -14.28 -5.60
C ASN A 463 5.74 -13.58 -5.67
N PHE A 464 6.60 -14.07 -6.57
CA PHE A 464 7.91 -13.51 -6.89
C PHE A 464 7.92 -13.18 -8.41
N PRO A 465 7.41 -11.99 -8.81
CA PRO A 465 7.22 -11.64 -10.22
C PRO A 465 8.51 -11.74 -11.05
N ASN A 466 9.62 -11.25 -10.50
CA ASN A 466 10.92 -11.21 -11.18
C ASN A 466 11.52 -12.60 -11.45
N LEU A 467 11.02 -13.63 -10.76
CA LEU A 467 11.43 -15.03 -10.93
C LEU A 467 10.33 -15.87 -11.58
N GLU A 468 9.19 -15.27 -11.93
CA GLU A 468 7.99 -15.96 -12.40
C GLU A 468 7.65 -17.18 -11.54
N LEU A 469 7.68 -16.99 -10.22
CA LEU A 469 7.56 -18.07 -9.25
C LEU A 469 6.56 -17.73 -8.15
N ASP A 470 5.83 -18.75 -7.71
CA ASP A 470 4.87 -18.70 -6.61
C ASP A 470 5.26 -19.69 -5.53
N ALA A 471 5.18 -19.27 -4.27
CA ALA A 471 5.31 -20.12 -3.09
C ALA A 471 3.95 -20.29 -2.40
N PHE A 472 3.70 -21.50 -1.90
CA PHE A 472 2.43 -21.90 -1.30
C PHE A 472 2.66 -22.49 0.09
N VAL A 473 1.97 -21.93 1.08
CA VAL A 473 1.85 -22.50 2.42
C VAL A 473 0.48 -23.17 2.49
N GLU A 474 0.47 -24.50 2.47
CA GLU A 474 -0.73 -25.31 2.54
C GLU A 474 -1.09 -25.63 4.00
N PHE A 475 -2.39 -25.66 4.27
CA PHE A 475 -2.95 -25.96 5.57
C PHE A 475 -4.29 -26.68 5.42
N THR A 476 -4.86 -27.18 6.52
CA THR A 476 -6.10 -27.99 6.51
C THR A 476 -7.38 -27.24 6.12
N GLY A 477 -7.28 -25.95 5.82
CA GLY A 477 -8.34 -25.15 5.23
C GLY A 477 -9.18 -24.32 6.20
N ASN A 478 -9.86 -23.30 5.65
CA ASN A 478 -10.89 -22.53 6.35
C ASN A 478 -11.99 -22.09 5.37
N GLY A 479 -13.21 -21.93 5.87
CA GLY A 479 -14.37 -21.47 5.10
C GLY A 479 -14.41 -19.96 4.89
N LEU A 480 -15.33 -19.50 4.04
CA LEU A 480 -15.71 -18.10 3.89
C LEU A 480 -17.19 -17.90 4.30
N PRO A 481 -17.50 -16.99 5.24
CA PRO A 481 -16.58 -16.12 5.99
C PRO A 481 -15.63 -16.92 6.89
N GLU A 482 -14.42 -16.39 7.10
CA GLU A 482 -13.40 -17.07 7.91
C GLU A 482 -13.86 -17.23 9.36
N GLU A 483 -13.69 -18.43 9.89
CA GLU A 483 -13.97 -18.76 11.28
C GLU A 483 -12.67 -18.92 12.08
N SER A 484 -12.75 -18.69 13.39
CA SER A 484 -11.67 -18.97 14.35
C SER A 484 -11.66 -20.47 14.63
N ARG A 485 -10.70 -21.20 14.05
CA ARG A 485 -10.54 -22.65 14.25
C ARG A 485 -9.07 -23.02 14.31
N ASN A 486 -8.79 -24.19 14.89
CA ASN A 486 -7.44 -24.75 14.84
C ASN A 486 -7.27 -25.52 13.54
N VAL A 487 -6.17 -25.27 12.87
CA VAL A 487 -5.78 -25.90 11.62
C VAL A 487 -4.35 -26.42 11.72
N ALA A 488 -4.00 -27.39 10.88
CA ALA A 488 -2.62 -27.84 10.77
C ALA A 488 -1.97 -27.28 9.51
N LEU A 489 -0.68 -26.99 9.59
CA LEU A 489 0.16 -26.82 8.41
C LEU A 489 0.37 -28.18 7.74
N VAL A 490 0.43 -28.19 6.41
CA VAL A 490 0.49 -29.42 5.60
C VAL A 490 1.80 -29.47 4.81
N ALA A 491 2.02 -28.50 3.93
CA ALA A 491 3.17 -28.51 3.04
C ALA A 491 3.61 -27.09 2.65
N LEU A 492 4.90 -26.98 2.30
CA LEU A 492 5.45 -25.86 1.55
C LEU A 492 5.77 -26.32 0.13
N SER A 493 5.27 -25.61 -0.88
CA SER A 493 5.48 -25.95 -2.29
C SER A 493 5.73 -24.71 -3.15
N PHE A 494 6.28 -24.93 -4.34
CA PHE A 494 6.64 -23.87 -5.28
C PHE A 494 6.17 -24.23 -6.69
N ALA A 495 5.76 -23.23 -7.46
CA ALA A 495 5.38 -23.42 -8.85
C ALA A 495 5.82 -22.25 -9.73
N LYS A 496 5.97 -22.51 -11.03
CA LYS A 496 6.07 -21.42 -12.01
C LYS A 496 4.76 -20.65 -12.06
N THR A 497 4.85 -19.33 -12.05
CA THR A 497 3.70 -18.44 -12.21
C THR A 497 3.08 -18.67 -13.58
N ASN A 498 1.82 -19.10 -13.61
CA ASN A 498 1.06 -19.26 -14.84
C ASN A 498 -0.03 -18.18 -14.93
N ALA A 499 0.05 -17.32 -15.95
CA ALA A 499 -0.95 -16.27 -16.22
C ALA A 499 -2.37 -16.82 -16.45
N GLN A 500 -2.52 -18.08 -16.87
CA GLN A 500 -3.81 -18.74 -17.12
C GLN A 500 -4.35 -19.53 -15.92
N ASN A 501 -3.50 -20.01 -15.00
CA ASN A 501 -3.88 -20.80 -13.83
C ASN A 501 -3.47 -20.10 -12.54
N SER A 502 -4.20 -19.03 -12.22
CA SER A 502 -3.90 -18.10 -11.13
C SER A 502 -4.08 -18.62 -9.70
N GLY A 503 -4.27 -19.92 -9.45
CA GLY A 503 -4.78 -20.34 -8.15
C GLY A 503 -4.51 -21.75 -7.64
N TYR A 504 -3.87 -22.68 -8.34
CA TYR A 504 -3.66 -24.02 -7.75
C TYR A 504 -2.32 -24.63 -8.16
N LEU A 505 -1.62 -25.20 -7.19
CA LEU A 505 -0.49 -26.09 -7.43
C LEU A 505 -1.03 -27.34 -8.12
N ASN A 506 -0.40 -27.79 -9.20
CA ASN A 506 -0.70 -29.06 -9.83
C ASN A 506 0.56 -29.69 -10.41
N ALA A 507 0.46 -30.95 -10.82
CA ALA A 507 1.60 -31.71 -11.34
C ALA A 507 2.31 -31.08 -12.55
N GLN A 508 1.67 -30.13 -13.25
CA GLN A 508 2.22 -29.49 -14.45
C GLN A 508 2.99 -28.20 -14.14
N ASN A 509 2.77 -27.55 -12.99
CA ASN A 509 3.43 -26.29 -12.63
C ASN A 509 4.34 -26.37 -11.40
N GLY A 510 4.24 -27.44 -10.60
CA GLY A 510 5.09 -27.65 -9.43
C GLY A 510 6.57 -27.76 -9.77
N LEU A 511 7.41 -27.13 -8.95
CA LEU A 511 8.87 -27.20 -9.04
C LEU A 511 9.41 -28.23 -8.07
N LYS A 512 10.48 -28.93 -8.46
CA LYS A 512 11.26 -29.69 -7.49
C LYS A 512 11.99 -28.73 -6.56
N ILE A 513 12.19 -29.11 -5.30
CA ILE A 513 12.80 -28.21 -4.32
C ILE A 513 14.22 -27.80 -4.72
N LYS A 514 14.99 -28.70 -5.33
CA LYS A 514 16.33 -28.38 -5.88
C LYS A 514 16.34 -27.34 -7.00
N ASP A 515 15.22 -27.14 -7.69
CA ASP A 515 15.09 -26.19 -8.80
C ASP A 515 14.63 -24.80 -8.30
N VAL A 516 14.32 -24.65 -7.01
CA VAL A 516 13.93 -23.38 -6.40
C VAL A 516 15.18 -22.53 -6.15
N PRO A 517 15.17 -21.23 -6.52
CA PRO A 517 16.29 -20.34 -6.23
C PRO A 517 16.63 -20.34 -4.72
N PRO A 518 17.91 -20.52 -4.31
CA PRO A 518 18.28 -20.69 -2.91
C PRO A 518 17.82 -19.57 -1.98
N VAL A 519 17.86 -18.32 -2.46
CA VAL A 519 17.35 -17.16 -1.70
C VAL A 519 15.86 -17.30 -1.41
N VAL A 520 15.05 -17.67 -2.41
CA VAL A 520 13.60 -17.86 -2.24
C VAL A 520 13.33 -19.00 -1.27
N LEU A 521 14.02 -20.14 -1.45
CA LEU A 521 13.86 -21.30 -0.57
C LEU A 521 14.20 -20.95 0.88
N CYS A 522 15.34 -20.28 1.13
CA CYS A 522 15.75 -19.83 2.45
C CYS A 522 14.68 -18.93 3.10
N GLU A 523 14.23 -17.91 2.37
CA GLU A 523 13.31 -16.90 2.91
C GLU A 523 11.93 -17.49 3.20
N VAL A 524 11.38 -18.26 2.26
CA VAL A 524 10.05 -18.86 2.40
C VAL A 524 10.04 -19.98 3.44
N TRP A 525 11.12 -20.76 3.55
CA TRP A 525 11.28 -21.74 4.61
C TRP A 525 11.29 -21.08 6.00
N ASN A 526 12.03 -19.99 6.17
CA ASN A 526 12.09 -19.27 7.44
C ASN A 526 10.78 -18.54 7.77
N ASP A 527 10.06 -18.04 6.76
CA ASP A 527 8.68 -17.54 6.92
C ASP A 527 7.78 -18.66 7.47
N MET A 528 7.82 -19.86 6.86
CA MET A 528 7.06 -21.04 7.30
C MET A 528 7.43 -21.50 8.72
N LYS A 529 8.73 -21.56 9.04
CA LYS A 529 9.26 -21.86 10.39
C LYS A 529 8.68 -20.90 11.43
N THR A 530 8.66 -19.60 11.11
CA THR A 530 8.12 -18.57 12.00
C THR A 530 6.60 -18.70 12.18
N ILE A 531 5.86 -19.04 11.12
CA ILE A 531 4.42 -19.34 11.21
C ILE A 531 4.21 -20.53 12.14
N ALA A 532 4.91 -21.65 11.91
CA ALA A 532 4.80 -22.87 12.69
C ALA A 532 5.12 -22.66 14.18
N GLN A 533 6.21 -21.95 14.49
CA GLN A 533 6.61 -21.59 15.86
C GLN A 533 5.61 -20.69 16.58
N SER A 534 4.79 -19.94 15.82
CA SER A 534 3.72 -19.15 16.41
C SER A 534 2.49 -20.00 16.76
N GLY A 535 2.42 -21.25 16.30
CA GLY A 535 1.36 -22.19 16.64
C GLY A 535 1.49 -22.81 18.04
N THR A 536 0.77 -23.91 18.28
CA THR A 536 0.91 -24.74 19.48
C THR A 536 1.94 -25.86 19.31
N GLY A 537 2.61 -25.92 18.14
CA GLY A 537 3.57 -26.97 17.79
C GLY A 537 2.92 -28.18 17.11
N PHE A 538 3.73 -29.23 16.91
CA PHE A 538 3.28 -30.50 16.34
C PHE A 538 2.28 -31.21 17.26
N ASP A 539 1.23 -31.80 16.66
CA ASP A 539 0.24 -32.61 17.37
C ASP A 539 0.02 -33.93 16.64
N ALA A 540 0.23 -35.07 17.30
CA ALA A 540 0.07 -36.39 16.67
C ALA A 540 -1.38 -36.66 16.21
N ASP A 541 -2.37 -36.01 16.83
CA ASP A 541 -3.80 -36.13 16.49
C ASP A 541 -4.29 -34.98 15.59
N TRP A 542 -3.38 -34.26 14.92
CA TRP A 542 -3.71 -33.05 14.16
C TRP A 542 -4.83 -33.27 13.16
N LYS A 543 -4.88 -34.41 12.46
CA LYS A 543 -5.93 -34.73 11.47
C LYS A 543 -7.32 -34.66 12.08
N LYS A 544 -7.49 -35.27 13.26
CA LYS A 544 -8.76 -35.24 14.00
C LYS A 544 -9.08 -33.85 14.54
N LYS A 545 -8.08 -33.13 15.04
CA LYS A 545 -8.23 -31.80 15.67
C LYS A 545 -8.46 -30.66 14.68
N SER A 546 -8.03 -30.84 13.44
CA SER A 546 -8.19 -29.88 12.34
C SER A 546 -9.39 -30.19 11.44
N GLU A 547 -10.05 -31.33 11.66
CA GLU A 547 -11.12 -31.88 10.80
C GLU A 547 -10.64 -32.10 9.35
N TYR A 548 -9.37 -32.49 9.19
CA TYR A 548 -8.74 -32.78 7.90
C TYR A 548 -9.12 -34.15 7.33
#